data_AF-A0A7S4S1L9-F1
#
_entry.id   AF-A0A7S4S1L9-F1
#
_cell.length_a   1.000
_cell.length_b   1.000
_cell.length_c   1.000
_cell.angle_alpha   90.00
_cell.angle_beta   90.00
_cell.angle_gamma   90.00
#
_symmetry.space_group_name_H-M   'P 1'
#
loop_
_entity.id
_entity.type
_entity.pdbx_description
1 polymer ?
#
loop_
_entity_poly.entity_id
_entity_poly.type
_entity_poly.pdbx_seq_one_letter_code
_entity_poly.pdbx_strand_id
1 'polypeptide(L)'
;MAAAHSRGGFSQQMEAMSQLSLQDMRYAARQSLAAREELNLLVKNGTKRAEDNRESNWFGEDGFLPDDEDPLVHVTQEMEERLPPAVHYEVVFKRIAIRRRPSEEGKVFGTAVMGEKLATYSWDETGKWRQIHFRLLGGWGSKVVAWVMVSHPQLGVLIRPEGGQAAEAAPTVGLAPVVPLQAAAEQRETTPAAKAGPLPVGVEELEEAARELEELRARHGSAGAGKKDKKVSELELLRGATPEESEDEEEVEPLTTVSPEGFTYATVEELDEGAESGGIQYQVVHKPFVAIRHQAIPKGKVVNSMEYGEYIDTFGWDTRRKWRKLFCRMPDGRIIVAWMMTEHPELGILLEPAAG
;
A
#
# COMPACT_ATOMS: atom_id res chain seq x y z
N MET A 1 -49.05 58.16 -59.79
CA MET A 1 -47.68 58.24 -59.24
C MET A 1 -47.73 57.84 -57.77
N ALA A 2 -47.43 56.59 -57.43
CA ALA A 2 -47.08 56.15 -56.06
C ALA A 2 -46.75 54.65 -56.07
N ALA A 3 -45.48 54.29 -56.16
CA ALA A 3 -44.98 52.95 -55.85
C ALA A 3 -43.44 53.00 -55.76
N ALA A 4 -42.90 53.37 -54.61
CA ALA A 4 -41.44 53.40 -54.41
C ALA A 4 -41.01 53.34 -52.94
N HIS A 5 -41.57 52.45 -52.11
CA HIS A 5 -41.04 52.23 -50.75
C HIS A 5 -41.29 50.79 -50.30
N SER A 6 -40.25 49.94 -50.31
CA SER A 6 -40.01 48.84 -49.36
C SER A 6 -39.02 47.81 -49.94
N ARG A 7 -37.71 48.12 -49.91
CA ARG A 7 -36.63 47.14 -50.13
C ARG A 7 -35.50 47.21 -49.09
N GLY A 8 -35.62 48.05 -48.06
CA GLY A 8 -34.56 48.26 -47.06
C GLY A 8 -34.58 47.36 -45.82
N GLY A 9 -35.68 46.65 -45.54
CA GLY A 9 -35.84 45.94 -44.25
C GLY A 9 -35.07 44.61 -44.14
N PHE A 10 -34.88 43.89 -45.24
CA PHE A 10 -34.31 42.53 -45.20
C PHE A 10 -32.79 42.54 -44.94
N SER A 11 -32.07 43.55 -45.42
CA SER A 11 -30.61 43.65 -45.23
C SER A 11 -30.25 43.90 -43.77
N GLN A 12 -31.00 44.76 -43.06
CA GLN A 12 -30.76 45.05 -41.64
C GLN A 12 -31.06 43.84 -40.75
N GLN A 13 -32.04 43.03 -41.13
CA GLN A 13 -32.42 41.84 -40.37
C GLN A 13 -31.38 40.72 -40.48
N MET A 14 -30.80 40.48 -41.66
CA MET A 14 -29.69 39.53 -41.82
C MET A 14 -28.41 39.97 -41.09
N GLU A 15 -28.11 41.27 -41.08
CA GLU A 15 -26.93 41.80 -40.39
C GLU A 15 -27.06 41.67 -38.87
N ALA A 16 -28.26 41.90 -38.32
CA ALA A 16 -28.54 41.69 -36.89
C ALA A 16 -28.42 40.21 -36.48
N MET A 17 -28.90 39.27 -37.30
CA MET A 17 -28.75 37.83 -37.01
C MET A 17 -27.29 37.37 -37.08
N SER A 18 -26.50 37.90 -38.00
CA SER A 18 -25.06 37.61 -38.09
C SER A 18 -24.30 38.13 -36.87
N GLN A 19 -24.64 39.33 -36.39
CA GLN A 19 -24.02 39.90 -35.19
C GLN A 19 -24.35 39.10 -33.93
N LEU A 20 -25.60 38.63 -33.79
CA LEU A 20 -26.02 37.82 -32.64
C LEU A 20 -25.27 36.47 -32.62
N SER A 21 -25.18 35.81 -33.77
CA SER A 21 -24.42 34.55 -33.92
C SER A 21 -22.93 34.70 -33.57
N LEU A 22 -22.30 35.80 -33.98
CA LEU A 22 -20.90 36.10 -33.62
C LEU A 22 -20.74 36.40 -32.13
N GLN A 23 -21.75 37.00 -31.49
CA GLN A 23 -21.73 37.31 -30.07
C GLN A 23 -21.83 36.03 -29.23
N ASP A 24 -22.71 35.09 -29.62
CA ASP A 24 -22.85 33.79 -28.99
C ASP A 24 -21.58 32.95 -29.12
N MET A 25 -20.96 32.95 -30.31
CA MET A 25 -19.69 32.25 -30.54
C MET A 25 -18.55 32.81 -29.68
N ARG A 26 -18.47 34.13 -29.52
CA ARG A 26 -17.48 34.78 -28.63
C ARG A 26 -17.74 34.47 -27.17
N TYR A 27 -19.01 34.37 -26.77
CA TYR A 27 -19.39 34.01 -25.41
C TYR A 27 -19.01 32.56 -25.10
N ALA A 28 -19.32 31.62 -26.00
CA ALA A 28 -18.92 30.22 -25.88
C ALA A 28 -17.39 30.05 -25.81
N ALA A 29 -16.65 30.77 -26.66
CA ALA A 29 -15.18 30.74 -26.65
C ALA A 29 -14.58 31.25 -25.32
N ARG A 30 -15.17 32.30 -24.72
CA ARG A 30 -14.74 32.80 -23.40
C ARG A 30 -15.05 31.81 -22.28
N GLN A 31 -16.22 31.17 -22.31
CA GLN A 31 -16.55 30.14 -21.32
C GLN A 31 -15.62 28.93 -21.41
N SER A 32 -15.26 28.50 -22.62
CA SER A 32 -14.30 27.40 -22.83
C SER A 32 -12.91 27.73 -22.30
N LEU A 33 -12.43 28.97 -22.51
CA LEU A 33 -11.14 29.41 -21.97
C LEU A 33 -11.14 29.43 -20.44
N ALA A 34 -12.20 29.94 -19.82
CA ALA A 34 -12.33 29.97 -18.36
C ALA A 34 -12.35 28.56 -17.75
N ALA A 35 -13.13 27.64 -18.31
CA ALA A 35 -13.18 26.25 -17.85
C ALA A 35 -11.81 25.55 -17.97
N ARG A 36 -11.06 25.85 -19.04
CA ARG A 36 -9.71 25.29 -19.26
C ARG A 36 -8.67 25.86 -18.29
N GLU A 37 -8.79 27.13 -17.89
CA GLU A 37 -7.94 27.71 -16.84
C GLU A 37 -8.24 27.12 -15.46
N GLU A 38 -9.51 26.90 -15.15
CA GLU A 38 -9.94 26.29 -13.89
C GLU A 38 -9.43 24.84 -13.76
N LEU A 39 -9.52 24.05 -14.83
CA LEU A 39 -8.97 22.69 -14.87
C LEU A 39 -7.45 22.67 -14.68
N ASN A 40 -6.73 23.62 -15.31
CA ASN A 40 -5.28 23.75 -15.13
C ASN A 40 -4.88 24.12 -13.69
N LEU A 41 -5.68 24.93 -13.00
CA LEU A 41 -5.47 25.25 -11.58
C LEU A 41 -5.70 24.02 -10.69
N LEU A 42 -6.73 23.23 -10.97
CA LEU A 42 -7.01 21.98 -10.27
C LEU A 42 -5.88 20.96 -10.43
N VAL A 43 -5.38 20.76 -11.66
CA VAL A 43 -4.24 19.88 -11.92
C VAL A 43 -2.98 20.34 -11.19
N LYS A 44 -2.68 21.66 -11.22
CA LYS A 44 -1.51 22.22 -10.52
C LYS A 44 -1.60 22.12 -8.99
N ASN A 45 -2.80 22.18 -8.43
CA ASN A 45 -3.00 22.04 -6.99
C ASN A 45 -3.02 20.56 -6.55
N GLY A 46 -3.53 19.66 -7.41
CA GLY A 46 -3.48 18.22 -7.18
C GLY A 46 -2.05 17.67 -7.14
N THR A 47 -1.16 18.15 -8.01
CA THR A 47 0.26 17.72 -8.02
C THR A 47 1.03 18.17 -6.77
N LYS A 48 0.77 19.36 -6.23
CA LYS A 48 1.38 19.80 -4.97
C LYS A 48 1.00 18.92 -3.77
N ARG A 49 -0.26 18.46 -3.72
CA ARG A 49 -0.72 17.57 -2.62
C ARG A 49 -0.10 16.16 -2.70
N ALA A 50 0.28 15.72 -3.91
CA ALA A 50 1.00 14.46 -4.10
C ALA A 50 2.48 14.54 -3.69
N GLU A 51 3.10 15.73 -3.75
CA GLU A 51 4.47 15.94 -3.27
C GLU A 51 4.55 16.01 -1.74
N ASP A 52 3.61 16.68 -1.09
CA ASP A 52 3.57 16.74 0.38
C ASP A 52 3.24 15.37 1.01
N ASN A 53 2.50 14.50 0.32
CA ASN A 53 2.25 13.13 0.78
C ASN A 53 3.43 12.16 0.52
N ARG A 54 4.53 12.65 -0.06
CA ARG A 54 5.76 11.89 -0.27
C ARG A 54 6.68 11.93 0.95
N GLU A 55 6.49 12.90 1.85
CA GLU A 55 7.24 13.02 3.11
C GLU A 55 6.71 12.08 4.21
N SER A 56 5.48 11.58 4.09
CA SER A 56 4.87 10.62 5.04
C SER A 56 5.38 9.18 4.90
N ASN A 57 6.19 8.88 3.88
CA ASN A 57 6.71 7.54 3.63
C ASN A 57 7.99 7.25 4.45
N TRP A 58 7.94 7.55 5.75
CA TRP A 58 9.08 7.44 6.67
C TRP A 58 9.43 5.98 6.99
N PHE A 59 8.51 5.05 6.74
CA PHE A 59 8.76 3.61 6.83
C PHE A 59 9.23 3.08 5.47
N GLY A 60 10.40 2.42 5.48
CA GLY A 60 10.90 1.65 4.36
C GLY A 60 10.00 0.46 4.03
N GLU A 61 10.27 -0.17 2.88
CA GLU A 61 9.48 -1.28 2.35
C GLU A 61 9.38 -2.49 3.29
N ASP A 62 10.34 -2.64 4.20
CA ASP A 62 10.34 -3.68 5.24
C ASP A 62 9.42 -3.37 6.43
N GLY A 63 8.73 -2.22 6.43
CA GLY A 63 7.89 -1.76 7.53
C GLY A 63 8.67 -1.12 8.67
N PHE A 64 9.94 -0.77 8.43
CA PHE A 64 10.82 -0.17 9.43
C PHE A 64 11.43 1.12 8.90
N LEU A 65 11.89 1.99 9.81
CA LEU A 65 12.64 3.18 9.43
C LEU A 65 13.89 2.76 8.61
N PRO A 66 14.20 3.45 7.50
CA PRO A 66 15.42 3.22 6.75
C PRO A 66 16.59 3.41 7.71
N ASP A 67 17.41 2.37 7.81
CA ASP A 67 18.62 2.37 8.63
C ASP A 67 19.78 2.79 7.72
N ASP A 68 20.27 4.03 7.89
CA ASP A 68 21.33 4.57 7.03
C ASP A 68 22.64 3.78 7.15
N GLU A 69 22.87 3.06 8.26
CA GLU A 69 24.08 2.28 8.50
C GLU A 69 24.02 0.87 7.88
N ASP A 70 22.84 0.42 7.48
CA ASP A 70 22.64 -0.88 6.86
C ASP A 70 21.52 -0.73 5.83
N PRO A 71 21.79 -0.55 4.54
CA PRO A 71 20.74 -0.55 3.52
C PRO A 71 20.24 -1.97 3.21
N LEU A 72 18.98 -2.10 2.78
CA LEU A 72 18.43 -3.39 2.36
C LEU A 72 19.09 -3.80 1.06
N VAL A 73 19.66 -5.00 1.03
CA VAL A 73 20.22 -5.56 -0.20
C VAL A 73 19.10 -6.29 -0.94
N HIS A 74 18.50 -5.60 -1.89
CA HIS A 74 17.48 -6.18 -2.77
C HIS A 74 18.12 -7.18 -3.73
N VAL A 75 17.49 -8.34 -3.88
CA VAL A 75 17.92 -9.37 -4.83
C VAL A 75 17.36 -9.00 -6.20
N THR A 76 18.24 -8.52 -7.07
CA THR A 76 17.87 -8.30 -8.48
C THR A 76 17.88 -9.63 -9.24
N GLN A 77 17.18 -9.69 -10.38
CA GLN A 77 17.17 -10.87 -11.23
C GLN A 77 18.60 -11.27 -11.68
N GLU A 78 19.45 -10.28 -12.00
CA GLU A 78 20.85 -10.51 -12.37
C GLU A 78 21.66 -11.16 -11.23
N MET A 79 21.37 -10.78 -9.97
CA MET A 79 21.98 -11.45 -8.81
C MET A 79 21.48 -12.88 -8.66
N GLU A 80 20.17 -13.12 -8.85
CA GLU A 80 19.57 -14.45 -8.77
C GLU A 80 20.15 -15.42 -9.81
N GLU A 81 20.41 -14.96 -11.03
CA GLU A 81 21.00 -15.76 -12.12
C GLU A 81 22.50 -16.07 -11.91
N ARG A 82 23.22 -15.22 -11.16
CA ARG A 82 24.66 -15.42 -10.87
C ARG A 82 24.92 -16.37 -9.70
N LEU A 83 23.91 -16.67 -8.90
CA LEU A 83 24.09 -17.47 -7.71
C LEU A 83 24.26 -18.96 -8.05
N PRO A 84 25.00 -19.69 -7.20
CA PRO A 84 25.04 -21.14 -7.30
C PRO A 84 23.63 -21.72 -7.13
N PRO A 85 23.40 -22.95 -7.62
CA PRO A 85 22.12 -23.63 -7.46
C PRO A 85 21.72 -23.68 -5.98
N ALA A 86 20.46 -23.37 -5.70
CA ALA A 86 19.94 -23.32 -4.33
C ALA A 86 19.99 -24.70 -3.67
N VAL A 87 20.54 -24.74 -2.44
CA VAL A 87 20.51 -25.93 -1.60
C VAL A 87 19.33 -25.81 -0.64
N HIS A 88 18.47 -26.81 -0.63
CA HIS A 88 17.25 -26.80 0.17
C HIS A 88 17.52 -27.33 1.58
N TYR A 89 17.10 -26.56 2.58
CA TYR A 89 17.17 -26.92 3.99
C TYR A 89 15.76 -26.98 4.57
N GLU A 90 15.52 -27.94 5.45
CA GLU A 90 14.31 -28.06 6.24
C GLU A 90 14.55 -27.49 7.64
N VAL A 91 13.57 -26.71 8.13
CA VAL A 91 13.59 -26.19 9.50
C VAL A 91 13.24 -27.31 10.49
N VAL A 92 14.18 -27.64 11.37
CA VAL A 92 14.00 -28.72 12.38
C VAL A 92 13.55 -28.16 13.73
N PHE A 93 13.80 -26.88 13.99
CA PHE A 93 13.42 -26.24 15.24
C PHE A 93 12.03 -25.61 15.16
N LYS A 94 11.33 -25.47 16.31
CA LYS A 94 9.93 -25.01 16.37
C LYS A 94 9.69 -23.71 15.58
N ARG A 95 10.57 -22.73 15.76
CA ARG A 95 10.56 -21.44 15.07
C ARG A 95 11.97 -20.86 15.06
N ILE A 96 12.41 -20.35 13.93
CA ILE A 96 13.72 -19.73 13.78
C ILE A 96 13.57 -18.32 13.23
N ALA A 97 14.49 -17.43 13.61
CA ALA A 97 14.50 -16.05 13.13
C ALA A 97 15.24 -15.95 11.79
N ILE A 98 14.67 -15.21 10.85
CA ILE A 98 15.31 -14.78 9.61
C ILE A 98 15.79 -13.35 9.83
N ARG A 99 17.10 -13.13 9.67
CA ARG A 99 17.75 -11.89 10.08
C ARG A 99 18.36 -11.16 8.89
N ARG A 100 18.53 -9.86 9.06
CA ARG A 100 19.17 -8.98 8.07
C ARG A 100 20.67 -9.23 7.92
N ARG A 101 21.36 -9.48 9.03
CA ARG A 101 22.80 -9.73 9.11
C ARG A 101 23.06 -11.12 9.69
N PRO A 102 24.20 -11.76 9.41
CA PRO A 102 24.61 -13.03 10.01
C PRO A 102 25.09 -12.81 11.46
N SER A 103 24.22 -12.30 12.32
CA SER A 103 24.47 -12.00 13.73
C SER A 103 23.26 -12.32 14.58
N GLU A 104 23.49 -12.77 15.82
CA GLU A 104 22.44 -13.04 16.81
C GLU A 104 21.67 -11.78 17.23
N GLU A 105 22.30 -10.61 17.08
CA GLU A 105 21.73 -9.30 17.36
C GLU A 105 21.14 -8.64 16.11
N GLY A 106 21.30 -9.26 14.94
CA GLY A 106 20.81 -8.72 13.67
C GLY A 106 19.28 -8.58 13.66
N LYS A 107 18.78 -7.46 13.12
CA LYS A 107 17.34 -7.18 12.97
C LYS A 107 16.61 -8.36 12.31
N VAL A 108 15.47 -8.74 12.89
CA VAL A 108 14.67 -9.88 12.43
C VAL A 108 13.69 -9.40 11.37
N PHE A 109 13.76 -9.96 10.15
CA PHE A 109 12.78 -9.70 9.09
C PHE A 109 11.55 -10.58 9.20
N GLY A 110 11.72 -11.80 9.70
CA GLY A 110 10.64 -12.76 9.77
C GLY A 110 11.02 -13.99 10.54
N THR A 111 10.15 -14.99 10.50
CA THR A 111 10.38 -16.27 11.16
C THR A 111 9.99 -17.42 10.26
N ALA A 112 10.80 -18.47 10.22
CA ALA A 112 10.44 -19.73 9.59
C ALA A 112 10.00 -20.75 10.65
N VAL A 113 9.08 -21.63 10.29
CA VAL A 113 8.49 -22.64 11.20
C VAL A 113 8.99 -24.05 10.89
N MET A 114 8.92 -24.94 11.87
CA MET A 114 9.32 -26.34 11.70
C MET A 114 8.65 -27.01 10.49
N GLY A 115 9.44 -27.70 9.67
CA GLY A 115 9.02 -28.36 8.43
C GLY A 115 9.04 -27.46 7.19
N GLU A 116 9.27 -26.16 7.35
CA GLU A 116 9.40 -25.23 6.23
C GLU A 116 10.71 -25.49 5.45
N LYS A 117 10.63 -25.39 4.12
CA LYS A 117 11.78 -25.59 3.23
C LYS A 117 12.35 -24.24 2.80
N LEU A 118 13.63 -24.02 3.06
CA LEU A 118 14.35 -22.81 2.76
C LEU A 118 15.36 -23.05 1.63
N ALA A 119 15.28 -22.23 0.57
CA ALA A 119 16.31 -22.16 -0.46
C ALA A 119 17.50 -21.33 0.07
N THR A 120 18.65 -21.98 0.24
CA THR A 120 19.88 -21.37 0.76
C THR A 120 20.95 -21.32 -0.32
N TYR A 121 21.80 -20.28 -0.31
CA TYR A 121 22.77 -20.04 -1.37
C TYR A 121 24.21 -20.08 -0.84
N SER A 122 24.64 -19.05 -0.12
CA SER A 122 26.02 -18.90 0.37
C SER A 122 26.13 -19.13 1.88
N TRP A 123 27.37 -19.32 2.34
CA TRP A 123 27.75 -19.31 3.74
C TRP A 123 28.31 -17.95 4.14
N ASP A 124 28.14 -17.56 5.39
CA ASP A 124 28.91 -16.47 5.95
C ASP A 124 30.36 -16.90 6.25
N GLU A 125 31.21 -15.94 6.60
CA GLU A 125 32.62 -16.19 6.92
C GLU A 125 32.79 -17.15 8.11
N THR A 126 31.84 -17.16 9.05
CA THR A 126 31.91 -18.03 10.24
C THR A 126 31.41 -19.45 9.99
N GLY A 127 30.74 -19.69 8.86
CA GLY A 127 30.10 -20.97 8.56
C GLY A 127 28.93 -21.31 9.49
N LYS A 128 28.36 -20.33 10.19
CA LYS A 128 27.22 -20.52 11.11
C LYS A 128 25.90 -20.08 10.49
N TRP A 129 25.95 -19.27 9.43
CA TRP A 129 24.80 -18.66 8.79
C TRP A 129 24.74 -19.02 7.32
N ARG A 130 23.52 -19.23 6.84
CA ARG A 130 23.20 -19.42 5.42
C ARG A 130 22.47 -18.19 4.90
N GLN A 131 22.90 -17.73 3.73
CA GLN A 131 22.20 -16.69 3.00
C GLN A 131 20.94 -17.29 2.35
N ILE A 132 19.82 -16.59 2.48
CA ILE A 132 18.55 -16.91 1.83
C ILE A 132 18.01 -15.69 1.11
N HIS A 133 17.11 -15.93 0.15
CA HIS A 133 16.31 -14.87 -0.46
C HIS A 133 14.95 -14.84 0.24
N PHE A 134 14.73 -13.81 1.04
CA PHE A 134 13.51 -13.64 1.81
C PHE A 134 12.56 -12.68 1.10
N ARG A 135 11.29 -13.02 1.04
CA ARG A 135 10.25 -12.14 0.51
C ARG A 135 9.63 -11.37 1.66
N LEU A 136 9.75 -10.05 1.64
CA LEU A 136 9.14 -9.20 2.67
C LEU A 136 7.62 -9.33 2.65
N LEU A 137 7.02 -9.36 3.84
CA LEU A 137 5.56 -9.49 4.02
C LEU A 137 4.83 -8.14 4.00
N GLY A 138 5.57 -7.03 4.03
CA GLY A 138 5.07 -5.66 3.82
C GLY A 138 5.54 -5.12 2.46
N GLY A 139 4.72 -4.25 1.86
CA GLY A 139 5.08 -3.58 0.60
C GLY A 139 5.11 -4.50 -0.62
N TRP A 140 5.93 -4.15 -1.61
CA TRP A 140 5.83 -4.59 -3.02
C TRP A 140 6.28 -6.05 -3.22
N GLY A 141 6.45 -6.80 -2.13
CA GLY A 141 6.85 -8.20 -2.13
C GLY A 141 8.27 -8.42 -2.67
N SER A 142 9.14 -7.42 -2.52
CA SER A 142 10.53 -7.50 -2.94
C SER A 142 11.27 -8.65 -2.26
N LYS A 143 12.17 -9.28 -3.02
CA LYS A 143 13.13 -10.26 -2.49
C LYS A 143 14.32 -9.49 -1.93
N VAL A 144 14.69 -9.79 -0.69
CA VAL A 144 15.87 -9.23 -0.02
C VAL A 144 16.81 -10.34 0.41
N VAL A 145 18.09 -10.02 0.50
CA VAL A 145 19.08 -10.90 1.11
C VAL A 145 18.84 -10.96 2.60
N ALA A 146 18.71 -12.18 3.13
CA ALA A 146 18.58 -12.43 4.55
C ALA A 146 19.45 -13.62 4.96
N TRP A 147 19.58 -13.81 6.27
CA TRP A 147 20.44 -14.80 6.88
C TRP A 147 19.67 -15.65 7.88
N VAL A 148 19.94 -16.95 7.84
CA VAL A 148 19.38 -17.92 8.78
C VAL A 148 20.51 -18.68 9.46
N MET A 149 20.43 -18.84 10.77
CA MET A 149 21.44 -19.56 11.53
C MET A 149 21.24 -21.07 11.37
N VAL A 150 22.34 -21.80 11.14
CA VAL A 150 22.32 -23.26 10.94
C VAL A 150 22.27 -24.00 12.27
N SER A 151 23.10 -23.59 13.22
CA SER A 151 23.21 -24.22 14.54
C SER A 151 23.45 -23.15 15.60
N HIS A 152 22.62 -23.15 16.64
CA HIS A 152 22.76 -22.25 17.77
C HIS A 152 23.48 -22.98 18.92
N PRO A 153 24.41 -22.34 19.65
CA PRO A 153 25.18 -23.00 20.70
C PRO A 153 24.34 -23.68 21.79
N GLN A 154 23.20 -23.09 22.14
CA GLN A 154 22.31 -23.58 23.20
C GLN A 154 21.13 -24.41 22.68
N LEU A 155 20.67 -24.16 21.45
CA LEU A 155 19.46 -24.81 20.91
C LEU A 155 19.78 -26.00 20.00
N GLY A 156 21.05 -26.14 19.60
CA GLY A 156 21.49 -27.13 18.65
C GLY A 156 21.16 -26.76 17.21
N VAL A 157 20.95 -27.79 16.38
CA VAL A 157 20.74 -27.65 14.93
C VAL A 157 19.35 -27.06 14.66
N LEU A 158 19.32 -25.92 13.98
CA LEU A 158 18.11 -25.19 13.65
C LEU A 158 17.53 -25.60 12.30
N ILE A 159 18.40 -25.79 11.30
CA ILE A 159 18.03 -26.24 9.95
C ILE A 159 18.91 -27.41 9.51
N ARG A 160 18.37 -28.31 8.68
CA ARG A 160 19.06 -29.50 8.16
C ARG A 160 18.90 -29.58 6.65
N PRO A 161 19.92 -30.02 5.88
CA PRO A 161 19.74 -30.26 4.45
C PRO A 161 18.61 -31.26 4.17
N GLU A 162 17.80 -30.96 3.16
CA GLU A 162 16.71 -31.81 2.73
C GLU A 162 17.24 -33.18 2.25
N GLY A 163 16.59 -34.26 2.67
CA GLY A 163 16.98 -35.63 2.28
C GLY A 163 18.12 -36.24 3.08
N GLY A 164 18.61 -35.56 4.13
CA GLY A 164 19.63 -36.12 5.03
C GLY A 164 20.96 -36.41 4.33
N GLN A 165 21.18 -35.88 3.13
CA GLN A 165 22.50 -35.85 2.51
C GLN A 165 23.42 -35.16 3.52
N ALA A 166 24.47 -35.88 3.93
CA ALA A 166 25.44 -35.39 4.90
C ALA A 166 25.84 -33.98 4.44
N ALA A 167 25.48 -32.99 5.27
CA ALA A 167 25.59 -31.57 4.94
C ALA A 167 26.94 -31.37 4.26
N GLU A 168 26.90 -30.88 3.01
CA GLU A 168 28.08 -30.46 2.28
C GLU A 168 28.95 -29.70 3.28
N ALA A 169 30.06 -30.35 3.68
CA ALA A 169 30.72 -30.03 4.93
C ALA A 169 30.96 -28.53 4.93
N ALA A 170 30.38 -27.83 5.92
CA ALA A 170 30.53 -26.38 6.05
C ALA A 170 32.01 -26.07 5.76
N PRO A 171 32.31 -25.16 4.82
CA PRO A 171 33.66 -24.99 4.33
C PRO A 171 34.55 -24.91 5.54
N THR A 172 35.40 -25.93 5.72
CA THR A 172 36.26 -26.03 6.90
C THR A 172 37.26 -24.92 6.71
N VAL A 173 36.88 -23.70 7.10
CA VAL A 173 37.74 -22.53 7.07
C VAL A 173 38.93 -22.99 7.86
N GLY A 174 40.04 -23.15 7.15
CA GLY A 174 41.25 -23.77 7.67
C GLY A 174 41.73 -22.93 8.84
N LEU A 175 41.22 -23.23 10.03
CA LEU A 175 41.82 -22.88 11.30
C LEU A 175 43.14 -23.63 11.25
N ALA A 176 44.16 -22.93 10.76
CA ALA A 176 45.54 -23.30 10.95
C ALA A 176 45.67 -23.72 12.42
N PRO A 177 46.29 -24.88 12.71
CA PRO A 177 46.35 -25.40 14.06
C PRO A 177 46.91 -24.30 14.97
N VAL A 178 46.06 -23.78 15.84
CA VAL A 178 46.46 -22.86 16.90
C VAL A 178 47.43 -23.67 17.76
N VAL A 179 48.71 -23.40 17.57
CA VAL A 179 49.79 -23.97 18.39
C VAL A 179 49.42 -23.65 19.85
N PRO A 180 49.31 -24.66 20.72
CA PRO A 180 48.98 -24.43 22.12
C PRO A 180 50.15 -23.69 22.77
N LEU A 181 50.01 -22.37 22.93
CA LEU A 181 50.91 -21.56 23.74
C LEU A 181 50.66 -21.92 25.20
N GLN A 182 51.53 -22.77 25.74
CA GLN A 182 51.53 -23.16 27.13
C GLN A 182 51.68 -21.94 28.04
N ALA A 183 50.74 -21.85 28.98
CA ALA A 183 50.91 -21.44 30.37
C ALA A 183 52.00 -20.40 30.69
N ALA A 184 51.56 -19.16 30.92
CA ALA A 184 52.11 -18.32 31.96
C ALA A 184 50.95 -17.73 32.78
N ALA A 185 50.93 -18.11 34.05
CA ALA A 185 49.99 -17.66 35.06
C ALA A 185 50.21 -16.18 35.44
N GLU A 186 49.25 -15.67 36.20
CA GLU A 186 49.38 -14.59 37.19
C GLU A 186 49.34 -13.13 36.70
N GLN A 187 48.20 -12.46 36.84
CA GLN A 187 47.83 -11.65 38.03
C GLN A 187 46.74 -10.59 37.71
N ARG A 188 45.71 -10.55 38.58
CA ARG A 188 44.93 -9.36 39.03
C ARG A 188 44.12 -8.63 37.93
N GLU A 189 42.95 -8.03 38.14
CA GLU A 189 42.33 -7.39 39.30
C GLU A 189 40.81 -7.62 39.30
N THR A 190 40.26 -7.67 40.50
CA THR A 190 38.84 -7.62 40.81
C THR A 190 38.33 -6.17 40.74
N THR A 191 37.26 -5.91 39.99
CA THR A 191 36.56 -4.60 39.98
C THR A 191 35.07 -4.83 40.27
N PRO A 192 34.40 -3.94 41.03
CA PRO A 192 33.21 -4.29 41.79
C PRO A 192 31.90 -4.06 41.04
N ALA A 193 30.88 -4.76 41.53
CA ALA A 193 29.49 -4.72 41.10
C ALA A 193 28.90 -3.30 41.04
N ALA A 194 28.47 -2.90 39.84
CA ALA A 194 27.60 -1.75 39.64
C ALA A 194 26.15 -2.15 39.95
N LYS A 195 25.65 -1.62 41.07
CA LYS A 195 24.28 -1.75 41.56
C LYS A 195 23.41 -0.76 40.77
N ALA A 196 22.66 -1.24 39.79
CA ALA A 196 21.67 -0.44 39.07
C ALA A 196 20.48 -0.14 39.99
N GLY A 197 20.39 1.11 40.46
CA GLY A 197 19.20 1.63 41.12
C GLY A 197 18.18 2.16 40.09
N PRO A 198 16.87 2.01 40.32
CA PRO A 198 15.86 2.62 39.47
C PRO A 198 15.88 4.15 39.68
N LEU A 199 16.00 4.89 38.57
CA LEU A 199 15.83 6.34 38.57
C LEU A 199 14.34 6.66 38.82
N PRO A 200 14.01 7.51 39.81
CA PRO A 200 12.66 8.01 39.97
C PRO A 200 12.40 9.04 38.87
N VAL A 201 11.50 8.72 37.94
CA VAL A 201 10.88 9.73 37.07
C VAL A 201 10.12 10.69 37.98
N GLY A 202 10.48 11.97 37.94
CA GLY A 202 9.89 13.00 38.79
C GLY A 202 8.41 13.15 38.47
N VAL A 203 7.56 13.05 39.49
CA VAL A 203 6.10 13.23 39.37
C VAL A 203 5.75 14.59 38.74
N GLU A 204 6.64 15.58 38.87
CA GLU A 204 6.50 16.91 38.27
C GLU A 204 6.56 16.92 36.74
N GLU A 205 7.41 16.09 36.10
CA GLU A 205 7.46 16.00 34.62
C GLU A 205 6.20 15.34 34.04
N LEU A 206 5.55 14.46 34.82
CA LEU A 206 4.31 13.81 34.41
C LEU A 206 3.10 14.77 34.50
N GLU A 207 3.10 15.69 35.46
CA GLU A 207 2.05 16.70 35.60
C GLU A 207 2.16 17.82 34.54
N GLU A 208 3.39 18.16 34.11
CA GLU A 208 3.61 19.13 33.03
C GLU A 208 3.15 18.58 31.66
N ALA A 209 3.47 17.32 31.36
CA ALA A 209 3.01 16.65 30.14
C ALA A 209 1.46 16.50 30.09
N ALA A 210 0.81 16.32 31.25
CA ALA A 210 -0.65 16.25 31.32
C ALA A 210 -1.34 17.58 31.01
N ARG A 211 -0.74 18.72 31.43
CA ARG A 211 -1.26 20.06 31.09
C ARG A 211 -1.13 20.38 29.60
N GLU A 212 -0.03 19.99 28.97
CA GLU A 212 0.20 20.24 27.54
C GLU A 212 -0.83 19.49 26.66
N LEU A 213 -1.21 18.28 27.07
CA LEU A 213 -2.23 17.48 26.37
C LEU A 213 -3.64 18.08 26.48
N GLU A 214 -3.97 18.67 27.63
CA GLU A 214 -5.28 19.30 27.86
C GLU A 214 -5.41 20.65 27.12
N GLU A 215 -4.32 21.39 26.98
CA GLU A 215 -4.28 22.63 26.18
C GLU A 215 -4.44 22.35 24.68
N LEU A 216 -3.85 21.26 24.17
CA LEU A 216 -4.06 20.80 22.79
C LEU A 216 -5.52 20.38 22.55
N ARG A 217 -6.16 19.73 23.52
CA ARG A 217 -7.57 19.33 23.40
C ARG A 217 -8.51 20.53 23.37
N ALA A 218 -8.19 21.60 24.11
CA ALA A 218 -8.94 22.85 24.10
C ALA A 218 -8.82 23.60 22.76
N ARG A 219 -7.67 23.51 22.06
CA ARG A 219 -7.47 24.16 20.76
C ARG A 219 -8.21 23.49 19.60
N HIS A 220 -8.54 22.20 19.73
CA HIS A 220 -9.18 21.43 18.65
C HIS A 220 -10.69 21.19 18.81
N GLY A 221 -11.33 21.72 19.86
CA GLY A 221 -12.74 21.45 20.17
C GLY A 221 -13.71 22.60 19.88
N SER A 222 -13.88 23.05 18.62
CA SER A 222 -15.07 23.87 18.24
C SER A 222 -15.28 24.05 16.74
N ALA A 223 -15.82 23.03 16.06
CA ALA A 223 -16.54 23.14 14.77
C ALA A 223 -17.20 21.78 14.51
N GLY A 224 -18.47 21.60 14.11
CA GLY A 224 -19.60 22.48 13.93
C GLY A 224 -20.79 21.55 13.65
N ALA A 225 -21.79 21.53 14.53
CA ALA A 225 -23.00 20.72 14.37
C ALA A 225 -23.97 21.41 13.40
N GLY A 226 -23.84 21.11 12.11
CA GLY A 226 -24.74 21.59 11.06
C GLY A 226 -25.90 20.64 10.79
N LYS A 227 -27.08 20.94 11.34
CA LYS A 227 -28.38 20.37 10.94
C LYS A 227 -28.60 20.59 9.43
N LYS A 228 -28.92 19.53 8.69
CA LYS A 228 -29.58 19.66 7.38
C LYS A 228 -30.82 18.77 7.35
N ASP A 229 -31.95 19.40 7.64
CA ASP A 229 -33.26 18.97 7.17
C ASP A 229 -33.31 19.14 5.65
N LYS A 230 -33.71 18.10 4.90
CA LYS A 230 -34.20 18.27 3.53
C LYS A 230 -35.38 17.36 3.23
N LYS A 231 -36.54 18.02 3.17
CA LYS A 231 -37.80 17.60 2.57
C LYS A 231 -37.58 16.95 1.20
N VAL A 232 -38.20 15.79 1.00
CA VAL A 232 -38.48 15.22 -0.31
C VAL A 232 -39.90 15.63 -0.68
N SER A 233 -40.05 16.44 -1.73
CA SER A 233 -41.33 16.77 -2.35
C SER A 233 -41.46 16.02 -3.67
N GLU A 234 -42.26 14.96 -3.60
CA GLU A 234 -43.39 14.65 -4.48
C GLU A 234 -43.81 15.79 -5.45
N LEU A 235 -43.64 15.60 -6.77
CA LEU A 235 -44.55 16.14 -7.80
C LEU A 235 -44.32 15.50 -9.19
N GLU A 236 -45.42 14.92 -9.70
CA GLU A 236 -45.91 14.73 -11.09
C GLU A 236 -45.00 14.14 -12.19
N LEU A 237 -45.33 12.97 -12.77
CA LEU A 237 -46.46 12.59 -13.65
C LEU A 237 -46.52 13.27 -15.04
N LEU A 238 -46.54 12.39 -16.05
CA LEU A 238 -47.19 12.47 -17.37
C LEU A 238 -46.51 13.20 -18.55
N ARG A 239 -45.85 12.40 -19.38
CA ARG A 239 -45.87 12.40 -20.87
C ARG A 239 -45.25 11.05 -21.28
N GLY A 240 -45.83 10.19 -22.11
CA GLY A 240 -46.66 10.35 -23.29
C GLY A 240 -46.05 9.39 -24.32
N ALA A 241 -46.85 8.45 -24.83
CA ALA A 241 -46.41 7.21 -25.49
C ALA A 241 -45.95 7.35 -26.96
N THR A 242 -45.02 6.45 -27.34
CA THR A 242 -44.75 5.78 -28.66
C THR A 242 -44.24 6.60 -29.86
N PRO A 243 -43.48 6.02 -30.83
CA PRO A 243 -43.37 4.58 -31.17
C PRO A 243 -41.95 4.01 -31.38
N GLU A 244 -41.96 2.67 -31.42
CA GLU A 244 -41.01 1.74 -32.01
C GLU A 244 -40.19 2.30 -33.17
N GLU A 245 -38.86 2.25 -33.05
CA GLU A 245 -37.98 1.80 -34.12
C GLU A 245 -36.67 1.33 -33.49
N SER A 246 -36.39 0.07 -33.75
CA SER A 246 -35.27 -0.74 -33.27
C SER A 246 -33.99 -0.39 -34.02
N GLU A 247 -33.00 0.14 -33.32
CA GLU A 247 -31.61 -0.02 -33.69
C GLU A 247 -30.98 -0.89 -32.60
N ASP A 248 -30.73 -2.16 -32.94
CA ASP A 248 -29.92 -3.08 -32.14
C ASP A 248 -28.49 -2.51 -32.08
N GLU A 249 -28.28 -1.54 -31.19
CA GLU A 249 -26.95 -1.19 -30.72
C GLU A 249 -26.45 -2.40 -29.91
N GLU A 250 -25.68 -3.27 -30.58
CA GLU A 250 -24.91 -4.31 -29.89
C GLU A 250 -24.13 -3.63 -28.77
N GLU A 251 -24.59 -3.83 -27.54
CA GLU A 251 -23.98 -3.35 -26.31
C GLU A 251 -22.59 -3.99 -26.26
N VAL A 252 -21.60 -3.27 -26.82
CA VAL A 252 -20.21 -3.72 -26.86
C VAL A 252 -19.76 -3.75 -25.41
N GLU A 253 -19.83 -4.93 -24.79
CA GLU A 253 -19.29 -5.13 -23.44
C GLU A 253 -17.86 -4.59 -23.46
N PRO A 254 -17.55 -3.56 -22.64
CA PRO A 254 -16.26 -2.92 -22.68
C PRO A 254 -15.21 -4.00 -22.47
N LEU A 255 -14.26 -4.11 -23.40
CA LEU A 255 -13.21 -5.12 -23.39
C LEU A 255 -12.40 -4.97 -22.11
N THR A 256 -12.82 -5.62 -21.03
CA THR A 256 -11.99 -5.79 -19.84
C THR A 256 -10.85 -6.69 -20.27
N THR A 257 -9.65 -6.11 -20.37
CA THR A 257 -8.43 -6.85 -20.70
C THR A 257 -8.06 -7.71 -19.51
N VAL A 258 -8.60 -8.93 -19.49
CA VAL A 258 -8.26 -9.93 -18.46
C VAL A 258 -6.82 -10.37 -18.71
N SER A 259 -5.96 -10.15 -17.71
CA SER A 259 -4.58 -10.62 -17.73
C SER A 259 -4.54 -12.16 -17.85
N PRO A 260 -3.49 -12.76 -18.45
CA PRO A 260 -3.26 -14.21 -18.34
C PRO A 260 -3.20 -14.70 -16.88
N GLU A 261 -2.90 -13.81 -15.94
CA GLU A 261 -2.86 -14.09 -14.50
C GLU A 261 -4.25 -14.02 -13.81
N GLY A 262 -5.29 -13.71 -14.59
CA GLY A 262 -6.67 -13.57 -14.16
C GLY A 262 -7.02 -12.21 -13.56
N PHE A 263 -6.08 -11.25 -13.51
CA PHE A 263 -6.32 -9.92 -12.96
C PHE A 263 -7.08 -9.01 -13.93
N THR A 264 -7.90 -8.12 -13.34
CA THR A 264 -8.62 -7.07 -14.06
C THR A 264 -7.87 -5.76 -13.83
N TYR A 265 -7.21 -5.26 -14.87
CA TYR A 265 -6.55 -3.95 -14.81
C TYR A 265 -7.60 -2.85 -14.86
N ALA A 266 -7.40 -1.80 -14.07
CA ALA A 266 -8.25 -0.63 -14.12
C ALA A 266 -8.01 0.11 -15.45
N THR A 267 -9.08 0.41 -16.18
CA THR A 267 -8.97 1.29 -17.34
C THR A 267 -8.85 2.74 -16.91
N VAL A 268 -8.46 3.64 -17.81
CA VAL A 268 -8.35 5.07 -17.50
C VAL A 268 -9.73 5.63 -17.13
N GLU A 269 -10.77 5.18 -17.83
CA GLU A 269 -12.16 5.55 -17.59
C GLU A 269 -12.61 5.13 -16.19
N GLU A 270 -12.29 3.92 -15.74
CA GLU A 270 -12.62 3.49 -14.37
C GLU A 270 -11.92 4.31 -13.29
N LEU A 271 -10.68 4.74 -13.55
CA LEU A 271 -9.92 5.59 -12.62
C LEU A 271 -10.53 6.99 -12.53
N ASP A 272 -10.94 7.56 -13.66
CA ASP A 272 -11.60 8.86 -13.73
C ASP A 272 -12.97 8.82 -13.06
N GLU A 273 -13.80 7.80 -13.34
CA GLU A 273 -15.09 7.58 -12.66
C GLU A 273 -14.90 7.45 -11.14
N GLY A 274 -13.85 6.73 -10.71
CA GLY A 274 -13.49 6.61 -9.31
C GLY A 274 -13.15 7.96 -8.70
N ALA A 275 -12.33 8.77 -9.37
CA ALA A 275 -11.96 10.11 -8.90
C ALA A 275 -13.17 11.05 -8.80
N GLU A 276 -14.07 11.02 -9.79
CA GLU A 276 -15.28 11.84 -9.82
C GLU A 276 -16.31 11.44 -8.74
N SER A 277 -16.37 10.15 -8.39
CA SER A 277 -17.26 9.66 -7.34
C SER A 277 -16.94 10.19 -5.93
N GLY A 278 -15.79 10.86 -5.76
CA GLY A 278 -15.38 11.48 -4.50
C GLY A 278 -15.13 10.42 -3.41
N GLY A 279 -14.24 9.47 -3.72
CA GLY A 279 -13.91 8.28 -2.92
C GLY A 279 -14.14 8.42 -1.41
N ILE A 280 -14.75 7.41 -0.81
CA ILE A 280 -15.03 7.38 0.63
C ILE A 280 -13.85 6.70 1.32
N GLN A 281 -13.28 7.39 2.30
CA GLN A 281 -12.20 6.86 3.13
C GLN A 281 -12.74 5.91 4.21
N TYR A 282 -12.14 4.74 4.33
CA TYR A 282 -12.42 3.75 5.37
C TYR A 282 -11.18 3.49 6.20
N GLN A 283 -11.35 3.23 7.48
CA GLN A 283 -10.31 2.73 8.38
C GLN A 283 -10.44 1.21 8.54
N VAL A 284 -9.30 0.53 8.55
CA VAL A 284 -9.21 -0.90 8.87
C VAL A 284 -9.31 -1.10 10.37
N VAL A 285 -10.41 -1.68 10.84
CA VAL A 285 -10.69 -1.84 12.28
C VAL A 285 -10.47 -3.26 12.79
N HIS A 286 -10.19 -4.21 11.89
CA HIS A 286 -9.99 -5.62 12.26
C HIS A 286 -8.51 -6.01 12.30
N LYS A 287 -8.11 -6.69 13.38
CA LYS A 287 -6.73 -7.15 13.62
C LYS A 287 -6.52 -8.60 13.16
N PRO A 288 -5.31 -8.97 12.70
CA PRO A 288 -4.13 -8.11 12.55
C PRO A 288 -4.15 -7.27 11.27
N PHE A 289 -4.84 -7.73 10.23
CA PHE A 289 -4.95 -7.06 8.93
C PHE A 289 -6.23 -7.52 8.21
N VAL A 290 -6.60 -6.83 7.14
CA VAL A 290 -7.71 -7.19 6.23
C VAL A 290 -7.16 -7.44 4.83
N ALA A 291 -7.58 -8.55 4.22
CA ALA A 291 -7.14 -8.93 2.89
C ALA A 291 -7.84 -8.12 1.79
N ILE A 292 -7.05 -7.60 0.84
CA ILE A 292 -7.50 -7.06 -0.44
C ILE A 292 -7.54 -8.19 -1.45
N ARG A 293 -8.68 -8.39 -2.12
CA ARG A 293 -8.90 -9.49 -3.06
C ARG A 293 -9.15 -8.98 -4.47
N HIS A 294 -8.80 -9.79 -5.46
CA HIS A 294 -9.04 -9.47 -6.86
C HIS A 294 -10.53 -9.52 -7.23
N GLN A 295 -11.33 -10.35 -6.55
CA GLN A 295 -12.77 -10.46 -6.77
C GLN A 295 -13.53 -10.24 -5.46
N ALA A 296 -14.77 -9.76 -5.56
CA ALA A 296 -15.71 -9.55 -4.46
C ALA A 296 -16.29 -10.88 -3.90
N ILE A 297 -15.41 -11.84 -3.61
CA ILE A 297 -15.76 -13.15 -3.06
C ILE A 297 -14.79 -13.52 -1.92
N PRO A 298 -15.27 -14.15 -0.82
CA PRO A 298 -14.42 -14.44 0.34
C PRO A 298 -13.24 -15.37 0.04
N LYS A 299 -13.37 -16.19 -1.01
CA LYS A 299 -12.34 -17.11 -1.48
C LYS A 299 -11.53 -16.57 -2.67
N GLY A 300 -11.72 -15.31 -3.04
CA GLY A 300 -10.99 -14.67 -4.14
C GLY A 300 -9.50 -14.59 -3.85
N LYS A 301 -8.68 -14.60 -4.91
CA LYS A 301 -7.22 -14.47 -4.78
C LYS A 301 -6.89 -13.19 -4.01
N VAL A 302 -6.09 -13.32 -2.95
CA VAL A 302 -5.57 -12.18 -2.19
C VAL A 302 -4.49 -11.53 -3.03
N VAL A 303 -4.63 -10.23 -3.27
CA VAL A 303 -3.64 -9.43 -4.01
C VAL A 303 -2.73 -8.72 -3.02
N ASN A 304 -3.31 -8.15 -1.97
CA ASN A 304 -2.60 -7.36 -0.98
C ASN A 304 -3.31 -7.47 0.39
N SER A 305 -2.80 -6.82 1.42
CA SER A 305 -3.42 -6.71 2.74
C SER A 305 -3.20 -5.31 3.30
N MET A 306 -4.15 -4.84 4.11
CA MET A 306 -4.06 -3.59 4.85
C MET A 306 -4.00 -3.87 6.35
N GLU A 307 -3.12 -3.20 7.07
CA GLU A 307 -2.93 -3.38 8.51
C GLU A 307 -4.01 -2.66 9.32
N TYR A 308 -4.21 -3.10 10.57
CA TYR A 308 -5.12 -2.44 11.51
C TYR A 308 -4.74 -0.96 11.72
N GLY A 309 -5.72 -0.08 11.59
CA GLY A 309 -5.59 1.36 11.77
C GLY A 309 -5.29 2.14 10.49
N GLU A 310 -4.92 1.47 9.40
CA GLU A 310 -4.68 2.11 8.11
C GLU A 310 -5.97 2.65 7.49
N TYR A 311 -5.84 3.70 6.68
CA TYR A 311 -6.93 4.33 5.95
C TYR A 311 -6.84 4.01 4.46
N ILE A 312 -7.98 3.79 3.83
CA ILE A 312 -8.07 3.47 2.41
C ILE A 312 -9.23 4.17 1.73
N ASP A 313 -8.95 4.72 0.56
CA ASP A 313 -9.97 5.33 -0.29
C ASP A 313 -10.67 4.27 -1.15
N THR A 314 -11.99 4.29 -1.13
CA THR A 314 -12.82 3.30 -1.81
C THR A 314 -13.85 3.98 -2.70
N PHE A 315 -14.08 3.43 -3.89
CA PHE A 315 -14.73 4.14 -5.00
C PHE A 315 -16.04 3.48 -5.47
N GLY A 316 -16.49 2.42 -4.81
CA GLY A 316 -17.70 1.72 -5.23
C GLY A 316 -18.09 0.57 -4.32
N TRP A 317 -19.24 -0.02 -4.62
CA TRP A 317 -19.75 -1.22 -3.97
C TRP A 317 -19.91 -2.34 -4.97
N ASP A 318 -19.81 -3.58 -4.50
CA ASP A 318 -20.30 -4.72 -5.27
C ASP A 318 -21.84 -4.71 -5.30
N THR A 319 -22.41 -5.57 -6.13
CA THR A 319 -23.88 -5.70 -6.26
C THR A 319 -24.56 -6.03 -4.93
N ARG A 320 -23.87 -6.69 -3.99
CA ARG A 320 -24.42 -7.08 -2.67
C ARG A 320 -24.10 -6.10 -1.55
N ARG A 321 -23.36 -5.02 -1.82
CA ARG A 321 -22.88 -4.05 -0.82
C ARG A 321 -22.16 -4.69 0.37
N LYS A 322 -21.39 -5.75 0.12
CA LYS A 322 -20.51 -6.40 1.11
C LYS A 322 -19.05 -6.10 0.88
N TRP A 323 -18.71 -5.60 -0.31
CA TRP A 323 -17.35 -5.31 -0.73
C TRP A 323 -17.25 -3.89 -1.25
N ARG A 324 -16.17 -3.22 -0.88
CA ARG A 324 -15.77 -1.93 -1.41
C ARG A 324 -14.78 -2.13 -2.55
N LYS A 325 -15.03 -1.45 -3.67
CA LYS A 325 -14.10 -1.35 -4.81
C LYS A 325 -12.98 -0.39 -4.45
N LEU A 326 -11.74 -0.78 -4.69
CA LEU A 326 -10.54 0.04 -4.51
C LEU A 326 -9.59 -0.18 -5.69
N PHE A 327 -8.66 0.75 -5.89
CA PHE A 327 -7.59 0.62 -6.87
C PHE A 327 -6.29 0.27 -6.17
N CYS A 328 -5.68 -0.85 -6.58
CA CYS A 328 -4.42 -1.30 -6.02
C CYS A 328 -3.33 -1.19 -7.07
N ARG A 329 -2.23 -0.51 -6.74
CA ARG A 329 -1.04 -0.43 -7.60
C ARG A 329 -0.19 -1.70 -7.42
N MET A 330 0.08 -2.38 -8.53
CA MET A 330 0.93 -3.57 -8.59
C MET A 330 2.42 -3.19 -8.70
N PRO A 331 3.35 -4.11 -8.41
CA PRO A 331 4.80 -3.83 -8.44
C PRO A 331 5.34 -3.37 -9.80
N ASP A 332 4.70 -3.82 -10.88
CA ASP A 332 5.03 -3.42 -12.25
C ASP A 332 4.48 -2.04 -12.65
N GLY A 333 3.86 -1.33 -11.70
CA GLY A 333 3.27 -0.02 -11.89
C GLY A 333 1.85 -0.03 -12.46
N ARG A 334 1.31 -1.20 -12.87
CA ARG A 334 -0.07 -1.31 -13.34
C ARG A 334 -1.04 -1.14 -12.17
N ILE A 335 -2.23 -0.62 -12.45
CA ILE A 335 -3.30 -0.48 -11.46
C ILE A 335 -4.33 -1.56 -11.73
N ILE A 336 -4.73 -2.28 -10.68
CA ILE A 336 -5.80 -3.28 -10.77
C ILE A 336 -7.01 -2.83 -9.97
N VAL A 337 -8.18 -3.32 -10.40
CA VAL A 337 -9.40 -3.27 -9.60
C VAL A 337 -9.34 -4.35 -8.53
N ALA A 338 -9.52 -3.95 -7.28
CA ALA A 338 -9.55 -4.87 -6.15
C ALA A 338 -10.73 -4.58 -5.23
N TRP A 339 -10.95 -5.49 -4.28
CA TRP A 339 -12.12 -5.54 -3.42
C TRP A 339 -11.72 -5.82 -1.98
N MET A 340 -12.27 -5.06 -1.04
CA MET A 340 -12.16 -5.34 0.39
C MET A 340 -13.54 -5.55 0.99
N MET A 341 -13.67 -6.58 1.81
CA MET A 341 -14.91 -6.89 2.50
C MET A 341 -15.10 -5.91 3.66
N THR A 342 -16.31 -5.37 3.84
CA THR A 342 -16.62 -4.44 4.94
C THR A 342 -16.99 -5.16 6.22
N GLU A 343 -17.68 -6.30 6.12
CA GLU A 343 -18.11 -7.11 7.25
C GLU A 343 -18.00 -8.60 6.91
N HIS A 344 -17.32 -9.34 7.77
CA HIS A 344 -17.18 -10.80 7.65
C HIS A 344 -18.11 -11.52 8.63
N PRO A 345 -18.79 -12.60 8.22
CA PRO A 345 -19.81 -13.26 9.06
C PRO A 345 -19.30 -13.71 10.44
N GLU A 346 -18.03 -14.10 10.54
CA GLU A 346 -17.43 -14.59 11.78
C GLU A 346 -16.57 -13.56 12.51
N LEU A 347 -16.02 -12.58 11.77
CA LEU A 347 -15.05 -11.62 12.31
C LEU A 347 -15.67 -10.27 12.63
N GLY A 348 -16.91 -10.03 12.18
CA GLY A 348 -17.62 -8.77 12.34
C GLY A 348 -17.13 -7.71 11.36
N ILE A 349 -17.18 -6.45 11.80
CA ILE A 349 -16.82 -5.29 11.00
C ILE A 349 -15.31 -5.29 10.73
N LEU A 350 -14.95 -5.25 9.46
CA LEU A 350 -13.57 -5.19 8.98
C LEU A 350 -13.14 -3.77 8.66
N LEU A 351 -14.07 -2.98 8.11
CA LEU A 351 -13.85 -1.60 7.68
C LEU A 351 -14.92 -0.68 8.27
N GLU A 352 -14.51 0.44 8.86
CA GLU A 352 -15.40 1.52 9.29
C GLU A 352 -15.16 2.76 8.44
N PRO A 353 -16.21 3.50 8.04
CA PRO A 353 -16.02 4.77 7.34
C PRO A 353 -15.28 5.74 8.27
N ALA A 354 -14.21 6.35 7.78
CA ALA A 354 -13.51 7.38 8.54
C ALA A 354 -14.47 8.56 8.72
N ALA A 355 -14.63 9.04 9.96
CA ALA A 355 -15.44 10.23 10.22
C ALA A 355 -14.77 11.43 9.54
N GLY A 356 -15.35 11.87 8.43
CA GLY A 356 -14.89 13.02 7.64
C GLY A 356 -15.26 14.37 8.25
#